data_AF-A0A2A5DVV6-F1
#
_entry.id   AF-A0A2A5DVV6-F1
#
_cell.length_a   1.000
_cell.length_b   1.000
_cell.length_c   1.000
_cell.angle_alpha   90.00
_cell.angle_beta   90.00
_cell.angle_gamma   90.00
#
_symmetry.space_group_name_H-M   'P 1'
#
loop_
_entity.id
_entity.type
_entity.pdbx_description
1 polymer ?
#
loop_
_entity_poly.entity_id
_entity_poly.type
_entity_poly.pdbx_seq_one_letter_code
_entity_poly.pdbx_strand_id
1 'polypeptide(L)' 'MTPAEFKSIRHALGLSANRMARVLGVSGGRTIRKWEAGENDIPGPAKLALAYFARDILGPMADAFPAIKRTIKRP' A
#
# COMPACT_ATOMS: atom_id res chain seq x y z
N MET A 1 -9.67 -3.30 3.49
CA MET A 1 -8.91 -2.07 3.20
C MET A 1 -9.58 -1.29 2.09
N THR A 2 -9.50 0.03 2.18
CA THR A 2 -10.01 1.00 1.21
C THR A 2 -8.96 1.31 0.13
N PRO A 3 -9.37 1.89 -1.02
CA PRO A 3 -8.45 2.42 -2.03
C PRO A 3 -7.39 3.39 -1.48
N ALA A 4 -7.80 4.28 -0.58
CA ALA A 4 -6.91 5.26 0.05
C ALA A 4 -5.87 4.59 0.95
N GLU A 5 -6.28 3.60 1.75
CA GLU A 5 -5.35 2.81 2.59
C GLU A 5 -4.34 2.06 1.73
N PHE A 6 -4.78 1.42 0.63
CA PHE A 6 -3.91 0.73 -0.30
C PHE A 6 -2.84 1.68 -0.87
N LYS A 7 -3.26 2.87 -1.30
CA LYS A 7 -2.37 3.91 -1.83
C LYS A 7 -1.35 4.34 -0.79
N SER A 8 -1.78 4.62 0.44
CA SER A 8 -0.91 5.04 1.55
C SER A 8 0.13 3.98 1.88
N ILE A 9 -0.24 2.70 1.94
CA ILE A 9 0.70 1.60 2.16
C ILE A 9 1.73 1.53 1.03
N ARG A 10 1.30 1.65 -0.24
CA ARG A 10 2.23 1.66 -1.38
C ARG A 10 3.26 2.78 -1.27
N HIS A 11 2.83 3.98 -0.88
CA HIS A 11 3.74 5.11 -0.68
C HIS A 11 4.67 4.92 0.51
N ALA A 12 4.19 4.35 1.62
CA ALA A 12 5.02 4.02 2.78
C ALA A 12 6.11 2.99 2.43
N LEU A 13 5.83 2.05 1.52
CA LEU A 13 6.81 1.11 0.99
C LEU A 13 7.77 1.72 -0.05
N GLY A 14 7.61 3.00 -0.42
CA GLY A 14 8.43 3.68 -1.42
C GLY A 14 8.26 3.10 -2.85
N LEU A 15 7.11 2.48 -3.14
CA LEU A 15 6.88 1.80 -4.40
C LEU A 15 6.13 2.70 -5.39
N SER A 16 6.62 2.73 -6.64
CA SER A 16 5.80 3.20 -7.75
C SER A 16 4.66 2.22 -8.04
N ALA A 17 3.61 2.66 -8.74
CA ALA A 17 2.51 1.77 -9.15
C ALA A 17 2.99 0.58 -10.00
N ASN A 18 3.99 0.78 -10.87
CA ASN A 18 4.56 -0.32 -11.67
C ASN A 18 5.36 -1.29 -10.81
N ARG A 19 6.10 -0.80 -9.81
CA ARG A 19 6.84 -1.67 -8.89
C ARG A 19 5.90 -2.48 -8.00
N MET A 20 4.83 -1.86 -7.51
CA MET A 20 3.78 -2.55 -6.76
C MET A 20 3.09 -3.62 -7.61
N ALA A 21 2.81 -3.34 -8.88
CA ALA A 21 2.21 -4.33 -9.78
C ALA A 21 3.09 -5.58 -9.93
N ARG A 22 4.41 -5.41 -10.03
CA ARG A 22 5.36 -6.53 -10.06
C ARG A 22 5.37 -7.32 -8.76
N VAL A 23 5.37 -6.63 -7.61
CA VAL A 23 5.31 -7.28 -6.27
C VAL A 23 4.05 -8.12 -6.12
N LEU A 24 2.91 -7.62 -6.60
CA LEU A 24 1.62 -8.30 -6.49
C LEU A 24 1.32 -9.27 -7.65
N GLY A 25 2.23 -9.40 -8.62
CA GLY A 25 2.04 -10.29 -9.77
C GLY A 25 0.88 -9.90 -10.68
N VAL A 26 0.56 -8.61 -10.82
CA VAL A 26 -0.54 -8.12 -11.68
C VAL A 26 -0.05 -7.40 -12.93
N SER A 27 -0.94 -7.25 -13.90
CA SER A 27 -0.66 -6.81 -15.27
C SER A 27 0.12 -5.50 -15.42
N GLY A 28 0.03 -4.57 -14.46
CA GLY A 28 0.85 -3.37 -14.47
C GLY A 28 0.32 -2.25 -13.58
N GLY A 29 1.01 -1.11 -13.57
CA GLY A 29 0.66 0.01 -12.71
C GLY A 29 -0.68 0.68 -13.05
N ARG A 30 -1.27 0.41 -14.23
CA ARG A 30 -2.64 0.88 -14.54
C ARG A 30 -3.66 0.18 -13.64
N THR A 31 -3.54 -1.13 -13.44
CA THR A 31 -4.39 -1.91 -12.53
C THR A 31 -4.32 -1.37 -11.10
N ILE A 32 -3.11 -1.07 -10.63
CA ILE A 32 -2.90 -0.45 -9.32
C ILE A 32 -3.60 0.90 -9.20
N ARG A 33 -3.49 1.78 -10.21
CA ARG A 33 -4.15 3.09 -10.17
C ARG A 33 -5.68 2.98 -10.18
N LYS A 34 -6.24 2.02 -10.91
CA LYS A 34 -7.70 1.76 -10.89
C LYS A 34 -8.19 1.33 -9.51
N TRP A 35 -7.43 0.47 -8.85
CA TRP A 35 -7.69 0.07 -7.47
C TRP A 35 -7.62 1.25 -6.50
N GLU A 36 -6.59 2.11 -6.63
CA GLU A 36 -6.42 3.31 -5.80
C GLU A 36 -7.47 4.39 -6.05
N ALA A 37 -8.04 4.43 -7.26
CA ALA A 37 -9.14 5.31 -7.62
C ALA A 37 -10.52 4.74 -7.21
N GLY A 38 -10.60 3.47 -6.80
CA GLY A 38 -11.86 2.79 -6.52
C GLY A 38 -12.66 2.43 -7.77
N GLU A 39 -12.08 2.56 -8.96
CA GLU A 39 -12.72 2.14 -10.23
C GLU A 39 -12.94 0.63 -10.28
N ASN A 40 -12.04 -0.13 -9.64
CA ASN A 40 -12.10 -1.58 -9.56
C ASN A 40 -11.87 -2.02 -8.11
N ASP A 41 -12.55 -3.10 -7.71
CA ASP A 41 -12.32 -3.74 -6.44
C ASP A 41 -10.88 -4.28 -6.33
N ILE A 42 -10.31 -4.12 -5.12
CA ILE A 42 -9.03 -4.72 -4.77
C ILE A 42 -9.25 -6.20 -4.45
N PRO A 43 -8.59 -7.14 -5.14
CA PRO A 43 -8.72 -8.58 -4.88
C PRO A 43 -8.29 -8.96 -3.46
N GLY A 44 -8.96 -9.94 -2.87
CA GLY A 44 -8.66 -10.46 -1.53
C GLY A 44 -7.17 -10.79 -1.31
N PRO A 45 -6.49 -11.52 -2.22
CA PRO A 45 -5.06 -11.81 -2.09
C PRO A 45 -4.18 -10.55 -2.03
N ALA A 46 -4.50 -9.52 -2.82
CA ALA A 46 -3.78 -8.24 -2.78
C ALA A 46 -4.00 -7.51 -1.45
N LYS A 47 -5.23 -7.55 -0.90
CA LYS A 47 -5.53 -7.01 0.43
C LYS A 47 -4.73 -7.74 1.52
N LEU A 48 -4.66 -9.07 1.44
CA LEU A 48 -3.92 -9.88 2.40
C LEU A 48 -2.42 -9.60 2.35
N ALA A 49 -1.82 -9.55 1.15
CA ALA A 49 -0.40 -9.24 0.97
C ALA A 49 -0.04 -7.88 1.58
N LEU A 50 -0.85 -6.85 1.36
CA LEU A 50 -0.60 -5.53 1.94
C LEU A 50 -0.78 -5.51 3.45
N ALA A 51 -1.72 -6.27 4.00
CA ALA A 51 -1.86 -6.40 5.45
C ALA A 51 -0.60 -7.01 6.08
N TYR A 52 -0.01 -8.03 5.44
CA TYR A 52 1.29 -8.59 5.86
C TYR A 52 2.42 -7.58 5.76
N PHE A 53 2.55 -6.84 4.65
CA PHE A 53 3.58 -5.80 4.52
C PHE A 53 3.43 -4.71 5.59
N ALA A 54 2.20 -4.28 5.87
CA ALA A 54 1.93 -3.29 6.89
C ALA A 54 2.30 -3.78 8.30
N ARG A 55 2.01 -5.05 8.61
CA ARG A 55 2.32 -5.65 9.91
C ARG A 55 3.81 -5.89 10.11
N ASP A 56 4.45 -6.55 9.16
CA ASP A 56 5.77 -7.15 9.36
C ASP A 56 6.93 -6.28 8.82
N ILE A 57 6.65 -5.34 7.90
CA ILE A 57 7.66 -4.40 7.37
C ILE A 57 7.49 -3.01 7.97
N LEU A 58 6.26 -2.47 7.97
CA LEU A 58 6.02 -1.11 8.47
C LEU A 58 5.90 -1.02 9.99
N GLY A 59 5.43 -2.07 10.67
CA GLY A 59 5.39 -2.11 12.15
C GLY A 59 6.77 -1.85 12.77
N PRO A 60 7.78 -2.67 12.45
CA PRO A 60 9.15 -2.45 12.93
C PRO A 60 9.74 -1.11 12.50
N MET A 61 9.46 -0.62 11.28
CA MET A 61 9.91 0.72 10.84
C MET A 61 9.24 1.87 11.60
N ALA A 62 7.96 1.75 11.95
CA ALA A 62 7.23 2.78 12.69
C ALA A 62 7.69 2.88 14.15
N ASP A 63 8.16 1.76 14.71
CA ASP A 63 8.77 1.71 16.05
C ASP A 63 10.23 2.17 16.01
N ALA A 64 10.99 1.82 14.96
CA ALA A 64 12.37 2.27 14.77
C ALA A 64 12.48 3.76 14.35
N PHE A 65 11.47 4.30 13.67
CA PHE A 65 11.42 5.68 13.16
C PHE A 65 10.10 6.38 13.52
N PRO A 66 10.00 6.96 14.74
CA PRO A 66 8.76 7.56 15.26
C PRO A 66 8.19 8.72 14.41
N ALA A 67 9.01 9.30 13.53
CA ALA A 67 8.63 10.42 12.66
C ALA A 67 7.52 10.07 11.65
N ILE A 68 7.36 8.80 11.27
CA ILE A 68 6.31 8.35 10.34
C ILE A 68 4.90 8.54 10.94
N LYS A 69 4.77 8.46 12.29
CA LYS A 69 3.50 8.65 13.00
C LYS A 69 2.90 10.06 12.81
N ARG A 70 3.71 11.08 12.49
CA ARG A 70 3.26 12.47 12.28
C ARG A 70 2.76 12.74 10.86
N THR A 71 3.16 11.95 9.86
CA THR A 71 2.82 12.19 8.45
C THR A 71 1.45 11.59 8.07
N ILE A 72 0.99 10.55 8.78
CA ILE A 72 -0.31 9.89 8.54
C ILE A 72 -1.45 10.63 9.27
N LYS A 73 -1.13 11.57 10.16
CA LYS A 73 -2.06 12.34 10.99
C LYS A 73 -1.99 13.83 10.64
N ARG A 74 -2.47 14.22 9.45
CA ARG A 74 -2.88 15.62 9.17
C ARG A 74 -4.26 15.61 8.48
N PRO A 75 -5.12 16.59 8.84
CA PRO A 75 -6.55 16.61 8.53
C PRO A 75 -6.84 16.72 7.03
#